data_AF-A0A3D4YSX9-F1
#
_entry.id   AF-A0A3D4YSX9-F1
#
_cell.length_a   1.000
_cell.length_b   1.000
_cell.length_c   1.000
_cell.angle_alpha   90.00
_cell.angle_beta   90.00
_cell.angle_gamma   90.00
#
_symmetry.space_group_name_H-M   'P 1'
#
loop_
_entity.id
_entity.type
_entity.pdbx_description
1 polymer ?
#
loop_
_entity_poly.entity_id
_entity_poly.type
_entity_poly.pdbx_seq_one_letter_code
_entity_poly.pdbx_strand_id
1 'polypeptide(L)'
;MSGTLRGGIGEFRDLLHPGILADASASTGLPGGTSFLNCVGAAVPTPDWSLFATDPGSIPTQCVDGSGVLSDRAPAVTLIDPSYDVPRSWRASLDWNTSMRGWLLRVGTLGSYDLSQPGVVDANFSGVSKLTLVGEANRPVFVSEQSIDPASGAVSAVESRRSDQYGRVGSRVSDLRGYGGQLNVALSPDVFKFRGGASFYGSISYTLQATKRQYRGFDGAAFGDPRLLEWAAGPNDAHHIFVVSSAFSTGKIGTVTLFARAQSGLPFTPLVQGDVNGDGLSGDRAFIPNPATETDANLAGELRTLLATGSPTARGCLLANLGRVAPRNGCRGPWTESLNIQWSPPTPKRWGYRVTPNVYLQNVLAGVDQLLHGNALRGWGSPAAADPVLLIPSGFDAANGRFNYDVNPRFADTRPARTLLRNPFRIVIDFSFNLSTDFDLQQLRRAVEPVKGSVGWQRRSADSLAAFYLSNSSSIYKMLIEQSDSLFLSKAQVASLESADSAFSARVRELYVPLGQFLAVGQGGAGKAELDSVQATQKKYWKVFWEQPEIASAIVTPSQRELMPMFKGMLGVPMKEREHSQWQFGHPVTFADKPKPN
;
A
#
# COMPACT_ATOMS: atom_id res chain seq x y z
N MET A 1 -5.33 25.29 22.31
CA MET A 1 -5.16 24.02 21.57
C MET A 1 -6.03 24.13 20.34
N SER A 2 -5.47 24.28 19.14
CA SER A 2 -6.25 24.33 17.90
C SER A 2 -6.31 22.93 17.31
N GLY A 3 -7.50 22.51 16.88
CA GLY A 3 -7.70 21.22 16.23
C GLY A 3 -8.69 21.36 15.09
N THR A 4 -8.53 20.54 14.06
CA THR A 4 -9.48 20.43 12.94
C THR A 4 -10.23 19.12 13.07
N LEU A 5 -11.56 19.20 13.06
CA LEU A 5 -12.44 18.05 12.97
C LEU A 5 -12.94 17.94 11.52
N ARG A 6 -12.91 16.74 10.96
CA ARG A 6 -13.46 16.44 9.64
C ARG A 6 -14.25 15.14 9.75
N GLY A 7 -15.34 15.05 9.00
CA GLY A 7 -16.13 13.83 8.97
C GLY A 7 -17.05 13.82 7.78
N GLY A 8 -17.53 12.64 7.44
CA GLY A 8 -18.43 12.44 6.32
C GLY A 8 -19.14 11.11 6.45
N ILE A 9 -20.32 11.04 5.85
CA ILE A 9 -21.08 9.81 5.67
C ILE A 9 -21.58 9.75 4.24
N GLY A 10 -21.51 8.57 3.63
CA GLY A 10 -22.01 8.36 2.28
C GLY A 10 -22.25 6.89 1.99
N GLU A 11 -23.16 6.64 1.04
CA GLU A 11 -23.30 5.35 0.38
C GLU A 11 -22.31 5.28 -0.79
N PHE A 12 -21.48 4.26 -0.79
CA PHE A 12 -20.56 3.95 -1.87
C PHE A 12 -21.06 2.70 -2.58
N ARG A 13 -21.04 2.72 -3.91
CA ARG A 13 -21.46 1.60 -4.73
C ARG A 13 -20.32 1.17 -5.63
N ASP A 14 -20.15 -0.13 -5.75
CA ASP A 14 -19.17 -0.70 -6.67
C ASP A 14 -19.72 -0.75 -8.09
N LEU A 15 -18.84 -0.98 -9.07
CA LEU A 15 -19.22 -1.25 -10.45
C LEU A 15 -19.42 -2.76 -10.65
N LEU A 16 -20.31 -3.11 -11.57
CA LEU A 16 -20.50 -4.51 -11.95
C LEU A 16 -19.23 -5.00 -12.67
N HIS A 17 -18.60 -6.04 -12.11
CA HIS A 17 -17.39 -6.61 -12.67
C HIS A 17 -17.73 -7.46 -13.91
N PRO A 18 -17.16 -7.19 -15.10
CA PRO A 18 -17.48 -7.95 -16.32
C PRO A 18 -17.23 -9.46 -16.20
N GLY A 19 -16.32 -9.88 -15.33
CA GLY A 19 -16.01 -11.29 -15.07
C GLY A 19 -17.22 -12.12 -14.62
N ILE A 20 -18.18 -11.50 -13.92
CA ILE A 20 -19.41 -12.20 -13.49
C ILE A 20 -20.22 -12.69 -14.70
N LEU A 21 -20.28 -11.88 -15.77
CA LEU A 21 -20.97 -12.24 -17.01
C LEU A 21 -20.15 -13.21 -17.86
N ALA A 22 -18.83 -13.03 -17.90
CA ALA A 22 -17.93 -13.88 -18.66
C ALA A 22 -17.97 -15.34 -18.16
N ASP A 23 -17.88 -15.56 -16.85
CA ASP A 23 -17.95 -16.90 -16.26
C ASP A 23 -19.30 -17.58 -16.53
N ALA A 24 -20.40 -16.82 -16.41
CA ALA A 24 -21.74 -17.31 -16.71
C ALA A 24 -21.91 -17.71 -18.19
N SER A 25 -21.26 -16.98 -19.11
CA SER A 25 -21.31 -17.28 -20.55
C SER A 25 -20.54 -18.55 -20.95
N ALA A 26 -19.56 -18.98 -20.14
CA ALA A 26 -18.77 -20.18 -20.41
C ALA A 26 -19.38 -21.46 -19.81
N SER A 27 -20.10 -21.34 -18.69
CA SER A 27 -20.73 -22.45 -17.98
C SER A 27 -22.25 -22.43 -18.16
N THR A 28 -22.72 -22.70 -19.37
CA THR A 28 -24.14 -22.61 -19.76
C THR A 28 -24.93 -23.90 -19.54
N GLY A 29 -24.26 -25.02 -19.28
CA GLY A 29 -24.91 -26.34 -19.24
C GLY A 29 -25.21 -26.96 -20.61
N LEU A 30 -24.96 -26.24 -21.70
CA LEU A 30 -25.24 -26.70 -23.06
C LEU A 30 -24.15 -27.63 -23.62
N PRO A 31 -24.45 -28.46 -24.63
CA PRO A 31 -23.44 -29.26 -25.34
C PRO A 31 -22.28 -28.38 -25.85
N GLY A 32 -21.04 -28.78 -25.55
CA GLY A 32 -19.82 -28.02 -25.87
C GLY A 32 -19.41 -27.00 -24.79
N GLY A 33 -20.21 -26.82 -23.73
CA GLY A 33 -19.83 -26.06 -22.53
C GLY A 33 -18.88 -26.83 -21.60
N THR A 34 -18.47 -26.19 -20.51
CA THR A 34 -17.58 -26.79 -19.51
C THR A 34 -18.24 -27.95 -18.76
N SER A 35 -17.68 -29.15 -18.84
CA SER A 35 -18.08 -30.32 -18.04
C SER A 35 -17.12 -30.57 -16.89
N PHE A 36 -17.65 -30.94 -15.72
CA PHE A 36 -16.85 -31.40 -14.60
C PHE A 36 -16.80 -32.93 -14.59
N LEU A 37 -15.63 -33.49 -14.31
CA LEU A 37 -15.43 -34.93 -14.11
C LEU A 37 -14.85 -35.12 -12.71
N ASN A 38 -15.60 -35.75 -11.81
CA ASN A 38 -15.15 -36.14 -10.48
C ASN A 38 -15.23 -37.65 -10.33
N CYS A 39 -14.09 -38.27 -10.07
CA CYS A 39 -14.00 -39.70 -9.87
C CYS A 39 -13.46 -39.97 -8.48
N VAL A 40 -14.07 -40.89 -7.75
CA VAL A 40 -13.73 -41.20 -6.36
C VAL A 40 -13.40 -42.68 -6.21
N GLY A 41 -12.37 -43.01 -5.42
CA GLY A 41 -11.98 -44.39 -5.13
C GLY A 41 -11.70 -45.21 -6.40
N ALA A 42 -12.33 -46.38 -6.50
CA ALA A 42 -12.17 -47.29 -7.64
C ALA A 42 -12.61 -46.70 -9.00
N ALA A 43 -13.39 -45.61 -9.00
CA ALA A 43 -13.81 -44.93 -10.22
C ALA A 43 -12.70 -44.05 -10.84
N VAL A 44 -11.60 -43.79 -10.10
CA VAL A 44 -10.49 -42.93 -10.57
C VAL A 44 -9.70 -43.63 -11.69
N PRO A 45 -9.60 -43.03 -12.90
CA PRO A 45 -8.75 -43.57 -13.95
C PRO A 45 -7.27 -43.58 -13.54
N THR A 46 -6.56 -44.66 -13.85
CA THR A 46 -5.11 -44.75 -13.61
C THR A 46 -4.38 -43.70 -14.45
N PRO A 47 -3.62 -42.76 -13.86
CA PRO A 47 -2.96 -41.71 -14.62
C PRO A 47 -1.71 -42.24 -15.33
N ASP A 48 -1.59 -41.95 -16.64
CA ASP A 48 -0.35 -42.11 -17.41
C ASP A 48 0.17 -40.73 -17.83
N TRP A 49 0.95 -40.11 -16.95
CA TRP A 49 1.50 -38.76 -17.16
C TRP A 49 2.38 -38.67 -18.41
N SER A 50 3.03 -39.77 -18.80
CA SER A 50 3.92 -39.81 -19.95
C SER A 50 3.14 -39.80 -21.27
N LEU A 51 2.02 -40.51 -21.30
CA LEU A 51 1.09 -40.53 -22.43
C LEU A 51 0.30 -39.22 -22.52
N PHE A 52 -0.18 -38.67 -21.39
CA PHE A 52 -0.90 -37.39 -21.36
C PHE A 52 -0.07 -36.22 -21.91
N ALA A 53 1.25 -36.26 -21.72
CA ALA A 53 2.16 -35.24 -22.22
C ALA A 53 2.39 -35.30 -23.74
N THR A 54 2.28 -36.49 -24.35
CA THR A 54 2.56 -36.71 -25.77
C THR A 54 1.29 -36.83 -26.63
N ASP A 55 0.17 -37.24 -26.02
CA ASP A 55 -1.14 -37.36 -26.64
C ASP A 55 -2.23 -36.80 -25.69
N PRO A 56 -2.62 -35.52 -25.85
CA PRO A 56 -3.72 -34.94 -25.06
C PRO A 56 -5.06 -35.67 -25.21
N GLY A 57 -5.28 -36.43 -26.29
CA GLY A 57 -6.50 -37.23 -26.49
C GLY A 57 -6.59 -38.46 -25.58
N SER A 58 -5.47 -38.87 -24.99
CA SER A 58 -5.41 -39.98 -24.02
C SER A 58 -5.86 -39.59 -22.61
N ILE A 59 -6.08 -38.31 -22.35
CA ILE A 59 -6.56 -37.82 -21.04
C ILE A 59 -8.00 -38.34 -20.82
N PRO A 60 -8.27 -39.07 -19.72
CA PRO A 60 -9.60 -39.62 -19.45
C PRO A 60 -10.69 -38.55 -19.42
N THR A 61 -11.75 -38.75 -20.20
CA THR A 61 -12.94 -37.88 -20.23
C THR A 61 -14.13 -38.47 -19.47
N GLN A 62 -13.93 -39.62 -18.82
CA GLN A 62 -14.90 -40.33 -17.99
C GLN A 62 -14.18 -41.12 -16.89
N CYS A 63 -14.90 -41.44 -15.82
CA CYS A 63 -14.41 -42.32 -14.75
C CYS A 63 -14.35 -43.78 -15.21
N VAL A 64 -13.59 -44.62 -14.50
CA VAL A 64 -13.61 -46.08 -14.68
C VAL A 64 -15.05 -46.54 -14.41
N ASP A 65 -15.64 -47.25 -15.37
CA ASP A 65 -17.06 -47.69 -15.41
C ASP A 65 -18.13 -46.63 -15.74
N GLY A 66 -17.76 -45.35 -15.88
CA GLY A 66 -18.54 -44.29 -16.54
C GLY A 66 -19.87 -43.84 -15.90
N SER A 67 -20.49 -44.67 -15.04
CA SER A 67 -21.74 -44.39 -14.35
C SER A 67 -21.79 -45.09 -12.99
N GLY A 68 -21.96 -44.32 -11.91
CA GLY A 68 -22.06 -44.84 -10.54
C GLY A 68 -22.04 -43.73 -9.50
N VAL A 69 -22.34 -44.05 -8.24
CA VAL A 69 -22.41 -43.06 -7.15
C VAL A 69 -21.07 -42.37 -6.86
N LEU A 70 -19.94 -43.00 -7.24
CA LEU A 70 -18.58 -42.47 -7.12
C LEU A 70 -18.05 -41.76 -8.39
N SER A 71 -18.90 -41.60 -9.42
CA SER A 71 -18.56 -41.00 -10.70
C SER A 71 -19.52 -39.86 -11.02
N ASP A 72 -19.04 -38.61 -10.94
CA ASP A 72 -19.76 -37.42 -11.38
C ASP A 72 -19.24 -36.99 -12.75
N ARG A 73 -20.10 -37.05 -13.78
CA ARG A 73 -19.81 -36.45 -15.08
C ARG A 73 -21.04 -35.69 -15.54
N ALA A 74 -21.08 -34.41 -15.21
CA ALA A 74 -22.17 -33.56 -15.60
C ALA A 74 -21.69 -32.13 -15.92
N PRO A 75 -22.36 -31.43 -16.85
CA PRO A 75 -22.05 -30.04 -17.13
C PRO A 75 -22.38 -29.16 -15.92
N ALA A 76 -21.49 -28.21 -15.62
CA ALA A 76 -21.73 -27.21 -14.59
C ALA A 76 -22.44 -25.99 -15.19
N VAL A 77 -23.30 -25.36 -14.39
CA VAL A 77 -24.03 -24.16 -14.81
C VAL A 77 -23.70 -23.02 -13.85
N THR A 78 -23.41 -21.85 -14.37
CA THR A 78 -23.31 -20.62 -13.57
C THR A 78 -24.46 -19.70 -13.93
N LEU A 79 -25.27 -19.37 -12.93
CA LEU A 79 -26.41 -18.46 -13.06
C LEU A 79 -26.12 -17.15 -12.32
N ILE A 80 -26.79 -16.08 -12.75
CA ILE A 80 -26.81 -14.82 -12.02
C ILE A 80 -28.24 -14.62 -11.56
N ASP A 81 -28.43 -14.42 -10.26
CA ASP A 81 -29.75 -14.18 -9.71
C ASP A 81 -30.33 -12.87 -10.31
N PRO A 82 -31.60 -12.85 -10.75
CA PRO A 82 -32.21 -11.62 -11.27
C PRO A 82 -32.23 -10.45 -10.28
N SER A 83 -32.14 -10.74 -8.98
CA SER A 83 -32.05 -9.75 -7.90
C SER A 83 -30.61 -9.34 -7.57
N TYR A 84 -29.62 -9.85 -8.31
CA TYR A 84 -28.22 -9.51 -8.11
C TYR A 84 -28.00 -8.00 -8.26
N ASP A 85 -27.41 -7.41 -7.24
CA ASP A 85 -27.06 -6.00 -7.13
C ASP A 85 -25.57 -5.88 -6.84
N VAL A 86 -24.97 -4.77 -7.27
CA VAL A 86 -23.56 -4.50 -7.02
C VAL A 86 -23.34 -4.26 -5.52
N PRO A 87 -22.17 -4.62 -4.95
CA PRO A 87 -21.86 -4.34 -3.56
C PRO A 87 -22.01 -2.85 -3.21
N ARG A 88 -22.64 -2.58 -2.06
CA ARG A 88 -22.86 -1.21 -1.55
C ARG A 88 -22.40 -1.12 -0.11
N SER A 89 -21.90 0.04 0.29
CA SER A 89 -21.35 0.24 1.64
C SER A 89 -21.68 1.63 2.14
N TRP A 90 -22.41 1.71 3.26
CA TRP A 90 -22.51 2.94 4.03
C TRP A 90 -21.25 3.10 4.85
N ARG A 91 -20.52 4.19 4.64
CA ARG A 91 -19.29 4.47 5.39
C ARG A 91 -19.40 5.82 6.07
N ALA A 92 -19.04 5.85 7.35
CA ALA A 92 -18.97 7.06 8.14
C ALA A 92 -17.57 7.20 8.72
N SER A 93 -16.96 8.37 8.58
CA SER A 93 -15.65 8.66 9.17
C SER A 93 -15.68 9.93 10.01
N LEU A 94 -14.84 9.95 11.05
CA LEU A 94 -14.60 11.11 11.88
C LEU A 94 -13.11 11.19 12.22
N ASP A 95 -12.48 12.28 11.82
CA ASP A 95 -11.06 12.54 11.95
C ASP A 95 -10.82 13.81 12.76
N TRP A 96 -10.02 13.71 13.81
CA TRP A 96 -9.57 14.80 14.64
C TRP A 96 -8.05 14.94 14.57
N ASN A 97 -7.59 16.12 14.16
CA ASN A 97 -6.17 16.45 14.12
C ASN A 97 -5.88 17.65 15.03
N THR A 98 -4.86 17.56 15.87
CA THR A 98 -4.45 18.69 16.73
C THR A 98 -2.93 18.76 16.89
N SER A 99 -2.43 19.94 17.26
CA SER A 99 -1.04 20.12 17.66
C SER A 99 -0.95 20.41 19.16
N MET A 100 -0.14 19.64 19.89
CA MET A 100 0.10 19.81 21.32
C MET A 100 1.59 19.78 21.62
N ARG A 101 2.12 20.88 22.19
CA ARG A 101 3.51 20.96 22.72
C ARG A 101 4.58 20.42 21.75
N GLY A 102 4.49 20.78 20.48
CA GLY A 102 5.43 20.33 19.45
C GLY A 102 5.08 18.99 18.79
N TRP A 103 4.02 18.31 19.22
CA TRP A 103 3.55 17.07 18.61
C TRP A 103 2.28 17.28 17.80
N LEU A 104 2.12 16.52 16.74
CA LEU A 104 0.89 16.40 15.96
C LEU A 104 0.23 15.07 16.34
N LEU A 105 -0.99 15.15 16.82
CA LEU A 105 -1.84 14.01 17.13
C LEU A 105 -2.95 13.93 16.08
N ARG A 106 -3.14 12.73 15.53
CA ARG A 106 -4.25 12.40 14.62
C ARG A 106 -5.02 11.23 15.20
N VAL A 107 -6.33 11.38 15.30
CA VAL A 107 -7.26 10.33 15.70
C VAL A 107 -8.33 10.23 14.63
N GLY A 108 -8.35 9.12 13.90
CA GLY A 108 -9.33 8.84 12.86
C GLY A 108 -10.19 7.65 13.24
N THR A 109 -11.47 7.71 12.90
CA THR A 109 -12.40 6.59 13.04
C THR A 109 -13.14 6.37 11.74
N LEU A 110 -13.41 5.10 11.41
CA LEU A 110 -14.17 4.68 10.25
C LEU A 110 -15.13 3.57 10.68
N GLY A 111 -16.40 3.69 10.33
CA GLY A 111 -17.40 2.62 10.41
C GLY A 111 -17.93 2.30 9.02
N SER A 112 -18.16 1.01 8.74
CA SER A 112 -18.81 0.55 7.51
C SER A 112 -19.97 -0.40 7.82
N TYR A 113 -21.02 -0.29 7.00
CA TYR A 113 -22.11 -1.26 6.91
C TYR A 113 -22.29 -1.64 5.45
N ASP A 114 -21.95 -2.89 5.14
CA ASP A 114 -21.87 -3.43 3.80
C ASP A 114 -23.15 -4.19 3.46
N LEU A 115 -23.71 -3.89 2.30
CA LEU A 115 -24.93 -4.40 1.73
C LEU A 115 -24.62 -5.06 0.39
N SER A 116 -25.54 -5.91 -0.06
CA SER A 116 -25.46 -6.62 -1.34
C SER A 116 -24.11 -7.31 -1.58
N GLN A 117 -23.53 -7.90 -0.54
CA GLN A 117 -22.25 -8.59 -0.64
C GLN A 117 -22.43 -9.89 -1.42
N PRO A 118 -21.49 -10.23 -2.32
CA PRO A 118 -21.62 -11.37 -3.22
C PRO A 118 -21.48 -12.68 -2.44
N GLY A 119 -22.26 -13.68 -2.86
CA GLY A 119 -22.18 -15.06 -2.38
C GLY A 119 -22.59 -16.04 -3.47
N VAL A 120 -22.51 -17.34 -3.17
CA VAL A 120 -22.94 -18.40 -4.09
C VAL A 120 -23.96 -19.31 -3.43
N VAL A 121 -24.91 -19.81 -4.20
CA VAL A 121 -25.82 -20.91 -3.83
C VAL A 121 -25.77 -21.96 -4.92
N ASP A 122 -25.70 -23.24 -4.55
CA ASP A 122 -25.94 -24.29 -5.54
C ASP A 122 -27.45 -24.55 -5.67
N ALA A 123 -28.02 -24.20 -6.82
CA ALA A 123 -29.43 -24.40 -7.11
C ALA A 123 -29.78 -25.88 -7.34
N ASN A 124 -28.80 -26.70 -7.72
CA ASN A 124 -28.97 -28.15 -7.87
C ASN A 124 -28.78 -28.90 -6.56
N PHE A 125 -28.41 -28.24 -5.46
CA PHE A 125 -28.28 -28.89 -4.16
C PHE A 125 -29.66 -29.21 -3.54
N SER A 126 -29.89 -30.48 -3.18
CA SER A 126 -31.16 -30.95 -2.62
C SER A 126 -31.36 -30.50 -1.16
N GLY A 127 -30.26 -30.40 -0.39
CA GLY A 127 -30.31 -30.12 1.05
C GLY A 127 -30.91 -31.25 1.89
N VAL A 128 -31.00 -32.47 1.34
CA VAL A 128 -31.51 -33.65 2.04
C VAL A 128 -30.35 -34.37 2.72
N SER A 129 -30.32 -34.35 4.06
CA SER A 129 -29.35 -35.14 4.82
C SER A 129 -29.69 -36.63 4.66
N LYS A 130 -28.73 -37.43 4.23
CA LYS A 130 -28.87 -38.89 4.09
C LYS A 130 -28.20 -39.66 5.23
N LEU A 131 -27.22 -39.05 5.88
CA LEU A 131 -26.43 -39.59 6.99
C LEU A 131 -26.20 -38.47 8.03
N THR A 132 -25.98 -38.84 9.29
CA THR A 132 -25.53 -37.92 10.35
C THR A 132 -24.36 -38.52 11.13
N LEU A 133 -23.28 -37.78 11.28
CA LEU A 133 -22.09 -38.23 12.02
C LEU A 133 -22.23 -37.89 13.51
N VAL A 134 -22.66 -38.87 14.30
CA VAL A 134 -22.92 -38.69 15.75
C VAL A 134 -21.65 -38.25 16.50
N GLY A 135 -20.49 -38.78 16.12
CA GLY A 135 -19.19 -38.43 16.70
C GLY A 135 -18.72 -37.00 16.42
N GLU A 136 -19.36 -36.29 15.48
CA GLU A 136 -19.03 -34.92 15.08
C GLU A 136 -20.17 -33.96 15.34
N ALA A 137 -20.71 -33.93 16.55
CA ALA A 137 -21.82 -33.06 16.92
C ALA A 137 -23.04 -33.18 15.97
N ASN A 138 -23.32 -34.40 15.49
CA ASN A 138 -24.37 -34.72 14.53
C ASN A 138 -24.23 -33.96 13.19
N ARG A 139 -23.00 -33.90 12.64
CA ARG A 139 -22.78 -33.30 11.31
C ARG A 139 -23.73 -33.93 10.29
N PRO A 140 -24.52 -33.13 9.55
CA PRO A 140 -25.32 -33.65 8.45
C PRO A 140 -24.40 -34.01 7.26
N VAL A 141 -24.66 -35.15 6.64
CA VAL A 141 -24.01 -35.58 5.40
C VAL A 141 -25.11 -35.78 4.34
N PHE A 142 -24.92 -35.16 3.18
CA PHE A 142 -25.93 -35.05 2.12
C PHE A 142 -25.87 -36.17 1.08
N VAL A 143 -25.02 -37.17 1.33
CA VAL A 143 -24.84 -38.36 0.49
C VAL A 143 -24.92 -39.62 1.35
N SER A 144 -25.22 -40.75 0.73
CA SER A 144 -25.26 -42.04 1.42
C SER A 144 -23.85 -42.58 1.61
N GLU A 145 -23.70 -43.60 2.46
CA GLU A 145 -22.44 -44.30 2.68
C GLU A 145 -21.84 -44.91 1.40
N GLN A 146 -22.67 -45.22 0.40
CA GLN A 146 -22.22 -45.76 -0.88
C GLN A 146 -21.45 -44.74 -1.74
N SER A 147 -21.67 -43.44 -1.49
CA SER A 147 -20.97 -42.34 -2.15
C SER A 147 -19.67 -41.95 -1.45
N ILE A 148 -19.27 -42.69 -0.42
CA ILE A 148 -18.03 -42.48 0.34
C ILE A 148 -17.11 -43.66 0.07
N ASP A 149 -15.92 -43.40 -0.45
CA ASP A 149 -14.93 -44.45 -0.64
C ASP A 149 -14.40 -44.94 0.71
N PRO A 150 -14.58 -46.23 1.08
CA PRO A 150 -14.21 -46.72 2.41
C PRO A 150 -12.70 -46.62 2.70
N ALA A 151 -11.87 -46.74 1.67
CA ALA A 151 -10.42 -46.80 1.81
C ALA A 151 -9.77 -45.43 2.02
N SER A 152 -10.30 -44.37 1.39
CA SER A 152 -9.75 -43.01 1.46
C SER A 152 -10.61 -42.04 2.28
N GLY A 153 -11.90 -42.33 2.46
CA GLY A 153 -12.86 -41.37 3.01
C GLY A 153 -13.19 -40.22 2.04
N ALA A 154 -12.80 -40.31 0.76
CA ALA A 154 -13.19 -39.35 -0.25
C ALA A 154 -14.68 -39.50 -0.60
N VAL A 155 -15.35 -38.37 -0.84
CA VAL A 155 -16.81 -38.31 -1.00
C VAL A 155 -17.18 -37.84 -2.39
N SER A 156 -18.15 -38.50 -3.00
CA SER A 156 -18.81 -38.07 -4.23
C SER A 156 -20.10 -37.34 -3.93
N ALA A 157 -20.23 -36.09 -4.38
CA ALA A 157 -21.40 -35.25 -4.14
C ALA A 157 -22.58 -35.51 -5.10
N VAL A 158 -22.50 -36.50 -6.00
CA VAL A 158 -23.56 -36.79 -7.00
C VAL A 158 -24.94 -36.91 -6.34
N GLU A 159 -24.98 -37.64 -5.23
CA GLU A 159 -26.20 -37.93 -4.50
C GLU A 159 -26.83 -36.74 -3.77
N SER A 160 -26.10 -35.65 -3.56
CA SER A 160 -26.62 -34.44 -2.91
C SER A 160 -27.40 -33.56 -3.89
N ARG A 161 -27.40 -33.90 -5.18
CA ARG A 161 -28.03 -33.14 -6.26
C ARG A 161 -29.52 -33.47 -6.42
N ARG A 162 -30.28 -32.51 -6.96
CA ARG A 162 -31.70 -32.67 -7.33
C ARG A 162 -31.86 -33.33 -8.70
N SER A 163 -30.92 -33.05 -9.61
CA SER A 163 -30.87 -33.59 -10.96
C SER A 163 -29.46 -34.09 -11.27
N ASP A 164 -29.40 -35.26 -11.90
CA ASP A 164 -28.20 -35.91 -12.43
C ASP A 164 -27.74 -35.34 -13.79
N GLN A 165 -28.59 -34.56 -14.47
CA GLN A 165 -28.29 -33.93 -15.75
C GLN A 165 -27.26 -32.80 -15.64
N TYR A 166 -27.10 -32.24 -14.43
CA TYR A 166 -26.20 -31.13 -14.16
C TYR A 166 -25.34 -31.45 -12.95
N GLY A 167 -24.10 -30.95 -12.99
CA GLY A 167 -23.24 -30.94 -11.82
C GLY A 167 -23.69 -29.83 -10.86
N ARG A 168 -22.72 -29.08 -10.35
CA ARG A 168 -23.01 -27.86 -9.58
C ARG A 168 -23.70 -26.81 -10.46
N VAL A 169 -24.81 -26.25 -9.96
CA VAL A 169 -25.49 -25.11 -10.58
C VAL A 169 -25.30 -23.89 -9.67
N GLY A 170 -24.16 -23.22 -9.84
CA GLY A 170 -23.77 -22.07 -9.02
C GLY A 170 -24.54 -20.81 -9.38
N SER A 171 -25.55 -20.47 -8.59
CA SER A 171 -26.23 -19.18 -8.65
C SER A 171 -25.44 -18.11 -7.90
N ARG A 172 -25.04 -17.05 -8.60
CA ARG A 172 -24.43 -15.85 -8.02
C ARG A 172 -25.53 -14.99 -7.41
N VAL A 173 -25.45 -14.76 -6.11
CA VAL A 173 -26.37 -13.92 -5.34
C VAL A 173 -25.60 -12.76 -4.71
N SER A 174 -26.32 -11.73 -4.29
CA SER A 174 -25.76 -10.55 -3.61
C SER A 174 -26.62 -10.21 -2.38
N ASP A 175 -26.85 -11.17 -1.50
CA ASP A 175 -27.74 -11.03 -0.33
C ASP A 175 -26.99 -10.98 1.01
N LEU A 176 -25.66 -11.14 0.98
CA LEU A 176 -24.83 -11.12 2.19
C LEU A 176 -24.62 -9.69 2.69
N ARG A 177 -24.34 -9.56 3.99
CA ARG A 177 -24.06 -8.27 4.66
C ARG A 177 -22.75 -8.30 5.40
N GLY A 178 -22.17 -7.12 5.62
CA GLY A 178 -20.95 -6.92 6.40
C GLY A 178 -21.03 -5.71 7.29
N TYR A 179 -20.17 -5.65 8.29
CA TYR A 179 -19.90 -4.42 9.02
C TYR A 179 -18.48 -4.42 9.54
N GLY A 180 -17.93 -3.23 9.72
CA GLY A 180 -16.58 -3.07 10.21
C GLY A 180 -16.36 -1.72 10.87
N GLY A 181 -15.28 -1.65 11.64
CA GLY A 181 -14.84 -0.43 12.30
C GLY A 181 -13.33 -0.37 12.35
N GLN A 182 -12.78 0.83 12.26
CA GLN A 182 -11.37 1.12 12.48
C GLN A 182 -11.20 2.37 13.33
N LEU A 183 -10.26 2.32 14.26
CA LEU A 183 -9.73 3.46 15.02
C LEU A 183 -8.25 3.56 14.69
N ASN A 184 -7.81 4.69 14.14
CA ASN A 184 -6.41 5.00 13.90
C ASN A 184 -5.96 6.12 14.83
N VAL A 185 -4.88 5.90 15.56
CA VAL A 185 -4.22 6.92 16.38
C VAL A 185 -2.79 7.07 15.89
N ALA A 186 -2.41 8.28 15.48
CA ALA A 186 -1.06 8.57 15.01
C ALA A 186 -0.45 9.78 15.74
N LEU A 187 0.83 9.66 16.06
CA LEU A 187 1.63 10.68 16.72
C LEU A 187 2.89 10.96 15.88
N SER A 188 3.15 12.23 15.59
CA SER A 188 4.36 12.67 14.88
C SER A 188 4.91 13.98 15.47
N PRO A 189 6.23 14.21 15.50
CA PRO A 189 6.79 15.52 15.85
C PRO A 189 6.41 16.58 14.81
N ASP A 190 6.16 17.81 15.27
CA ASP A 190 6.06 19.01 14.44
C ASP A 190 7.48 19.44 14.05
N VAL A 191 7.86 19.13 12.81
CA VAL A 191 9.21 19.38 12.27
C VAL A 191 9.65 20.84 12.37
N PHE A 192 8.70 21.79 12.46
CA PHE A 192 9.03 23.22 12.60
C PHE A 192 9.33 23.64 14.05
N LYS A 193 8.85 22.86 15.04
CA LYS A 193 9.03 23.13 16.48
C LYS A 193 10.15 22.30 17.11
N PHE A 194 10.47 21.14 16.53
CA PHE A 194 11.62 20.33 16.91
C PHE A 194 12.91 20.84 16.22
N ARG A 195 13.38 22.04 16.62
CA ARG A 195 14.66 22.61 16.14
C ARG A 195 15.81 22.17 17.05
N GLY A 196 16.45 21.05 16.74
CA GLY A 196 17.67 20.56 17.39
C GLY A 196 18.82 20.32 16.41
N GLY A 197 20.00 19.92 16.90
CA GLY A 197 21.17 19.61 16.06
C GLY A 197 21.02 18.37 15.16
N ALA A 198 19.96 17.58 15.36
CA ALA A 198 19.53 16.49 14.49
C ALA A 198 18.11 16.79 14.00
N SER A 199 17.87 16.64 12.68
CA SER A 199 16.53 16.72 12.12
C SER A 199 15.82 15.39 12.34
N PHE A 200 14.90 15.34 13.30
CA PHE A 200 14.07 14.17 13.55
C PHE A 200 12.68 14.37 12.94
N TYR A 201 12.24 13.41 12.15
CA TYR A 201 10.88 13.36 11.63
C TYR A 201 10.40 11.91 11.64
N GLY A 202 9.11 11.71 11.87
CA GLY A 202 8.57 10.36 11.95
C GLY A 202 7.10 10.34 12.34
N SER A 203 6.54 9.15 12.42
CA SER A 203 5.21 8.90 12.93
C SER A 203 5.16 7.52 13.54
N ILE A 204 4.39 7.42 14.62
CA ILE A 204 3.97 6.16 15.21
C ILE A 204 2.47 6.13 15.04
N SER A 205 1.93 5.06 14.47
CA SER A 205 0.49 4.87 14.32
C SER A 205 0.05 3.52 14.82
N TYR A 206 -1.13 3.49 15.42
CA TYR A 206 -1.81 2.31 15.90
C TYR A 206 -3.21 2.29 15.29
N THR A 207 -3.56 1.18 14.62
CA THR A 207 -4.90 0.91 14.14
C THR A 207 -5.50 -0.24 14.93
N LEU A 208 -6.65 -0.01 15.55
CA LEU A 208 -7.55 -1.06 16.00
C LEU A 208 -8.61 -1.24 14.93
N GLN A 209 -8.79 -2.45 14.41
CA GLN A 209 -9.82 -2.77 13.44
C GLN A 209 -10.64 -3.98 13.88
N ALA A 210 -11.88 -4.04 13.43
CA ALA A 210 -12.73 -5.21 13.58
C ALA A 210 -13.64 -5.29 12.36
N THR A 211 -13.76 -6.48 11.77
CA THR A 211 -14.65 -6.68 10.62
C THR A 211 -15.41 -7.98 10.78
N LYS A 212 -16.70 -7.97 10.46
CA LYS A 212 -17.57 -9.14 10.43
C LYS A 212 -18.39 -9.13 9.17
N ARG A 213 -18.63 -10.32 8.61
CA ARG A 213 -19.53 -10.47 7.47
C ARG A 213 -20.33 -11.75 7.57
N GLN A 214 -21.42 -11.79 6.83
CA GLN A 214 -22.18 -13.00 6.60
C GLN A 214 -21.43 -13.90 5.61
N TYR A 215 -21.58 -15.19 5.83
CA TYR A 215 -21.08 -16.25 4.98
C TYR A 215 -22.20 -17.27 4.80
N ARG A 216 -22.13 -17.97 3.69
CA ARG A 216 -22.82 -19.23 3.48
C ARG A 216 -21.83 -20.39 3.53
N GLY A 217 -22.31 -21.61 3.74
CA GLY A 217 -21.44 -22.80 3.60
C GLY A 217 -20.91 -22.95 2.18
N PHE A 218 -21.68 -22.53 1.17
CA PHE A 218 -21.23 -22.49 -0.23
C PHE A 218 -20.08 -21.51 -0.52
N ASP A 219 -19.74 -20.63 0.43
CA ASP A 219 -18.56 -19.77 0.36
C ASP A 219 -17.31 -20.44 0.98
N GLY A 220 -17.39 -21.74 1.29
CA GLY A 220 -16.37 -22.60 1.88
C GLY A 220 -16.57 -22.85 3.38
N ALA A 221 -15.86 -23.80 3.99
CA ALA A 221 -15.91 -24.10 5.43
C ALA A 221 -17.33 -24.37 5.97
N ALA A 222 -18.12 -25.16 5.24
CA ALA A 222 -19.44 -25.60 5.66
C ALA A 222 -19.33 -26.57 6.86
N PHE A 223 -20.41 -26.68 7.63
CA PHE A 223 -20.51 -27.71 8.68
C PHE A 223 -21.92 -28.30 8.68
N GLY A 224 -22.92 -27.42 8.80
CA GLY A 224 -24.32 -27.79 8.67
C GLY A 224 -24.81 -27.58 7.23
N ASP A 225 -26.09 -27.25 7.10
CA ASP A 225 -26.69 -26.91 5.81
C ASP A 225 -25.98 -25.70 5.15
N PRO A 226 -25.34 -25.91 3.99
CA PRO A 226 -24.55 -24.88 3.33
C PRO A 226 -25.37 -23.74 2.73
N ARG A 227 -26.71 -23.81 2.82
CA ARG A 227 -27.64 -22.73 2.42
C ARG A 227 -27.79 -21.64 3.49
N LEU A 228 -27.53 -21.98 4.74
CA LEU A 228 -27.78 -21.09 5.87
C LEU A 228 -26.71 -19.99 5.97
N LEU A 229 -27.15 -18.81 6.43
CA LEU A 229 -26.30 -17.66 6.66
C LEU A 229 -25.74 -17.68 8.08
N GLU A 230 -24.45 -17.43 8.23
CA GLU A 230 -23.80 -17.25 9.52
C GLU A 230 -22.91 -16.00 9.54
N TRP A 231 -22.78 -15.37 10.71
CA TRP A 231 -21.85 -14.25 10.91
C TRP A 231 -20.49 -14.75 11.40
N ALA A 232 -19.42 -14.27 10.78
CA ALA A 232 -18.06 -14.56 11.23
C ALA A 232 -17.15 -13.35 11.05
N ALA A 233 -15.98 -13.39 11.71
CA ALA A 233 -14.94 -12.40 11.51
C ALA A 233 -14.47 -12.39 10.05
N GLY A 234 -14.14 -11.23 9.51
CA GLY A 234 -13.55 -11.12 8.17
C GLY A 234 -12.14 -11.75 8.14
N PRO A 235 -11.72 -12.35 7.01
CA PRO A 235 -10.40 -13.01 6.92
C PRO A 235 -9.24 -12.01 7.04
N ASN A 236 -9.50 -10.73 6.78
CA ASN A 236 -8.52 -9.65 6.84
C ASN A 236 -8.59 -8.85 8.15
N ASP A 237 -9.31 -9.35 9.17
CA ASP A 237 -9.38 -8.69 10.47
C ASP A 237 -8.08 -8.87 11.26
N ALA A 238 -7.05 -8.10 10.91
CA ALA A 238 -5.77 -8.05 11.62
C ALA A 238 -5.83 -7.48 13.04
N HIS A 239 -7.02 -7.11 13.56
CA HIS A 239 -7.34 -6.53 14.88
C HIS A 239 -6.47 -5.37 15.37
N HIS A 240 -5.18 -5.57 15.58
CA HIS A 240 -4.19 -4.57 15.99
C HIS A 240 -3.12 -4.42 14.91
N ILE A 241 -2.81 -3.18 14.53
CA ILE A 241 -1.75 -2.86 13.58
C ILE A 241 -0.93 -1.69 14.14
N PHE A 242 0.38 -1.87 14.25
CA PHE A 242 1.34 -0.83 14.58
C PHE A 242 2.20 -0.52 13.36
N VAL A 243 2.37 0.76 13.04
CA VAL A 243 3.29 1.21 12.00
C VAL A 243 4.14 2.33 12.57
N VAL A 244 5.46 2.17 12.48
CA VAL A 244 6.46 3.16 12.86
C VAL A 244 7.25 3.53 11.62
N SER A 245 7.28 4.81 11.30
CA SER A 245 8.20 5.38 10.31
C SER A 245 8.98 6.48 11.00
N SER A 246 10.30 6.36 11.10
CA SER A 246 11.10 7.38 11.77
C SER A 246 12.39 7.60 11.02
N ALA A 247 12.83 8.84 10.94
CA ALA A 247 14.10 9.20 10.36
C ALA A 247 14.81 10.23 11.21
N PHE A 248 16.13 10.12 11.24
CA PHE A 248 16.98 11.17 11.75
C PHE A 248 18.10 11.46 10.76
N SER A 249 18.50 12.73 10.70
CA SER A 249 19.61 13.15 9.84
C SER A 249 20.61 13.99 10.62
N THR A 250 21.90 13.70 10.40
CA THR A 250 23.02 14.49 10.93
C THR A 250 24.06 14.70 9.83
N GLY A 251 24.81 15.80 9.89
CA GLY A 251 25.84 16.09 8.88
C GLY A 251 26.98 15.05 8.80
N LYS A 252 27.17 14.22 9.84
CA LYS A 252 28.22 13.19 9.89
C LYS A 252 27.74 11.82 9.39
N ILE A 253 26.52 11.43 9.75
CA ILE A 253 25.99 10.09 9.48
C ILE A 253 25.13 10.09 8.20
N GLY A 254 24.63 11.24 7.77
CA GLY A 254 23.60 11.32 6.75
C GLY A 254 22.24 11.02 7.35
N THR A 255 21.33 10.49 6.53
CA THR A 255 19.95 10.20 6.92
C THR A 255 19.76 8.70 7.12
N VAL A 256 19.23 8.32 8.27
CA VAL A 256 18.80 6.95 8.55
C VAL A 256 17.28 6.97 8.73
N THR A 257 16.59 6.12 7.96
CA THR A 257 15.14 5.94 8.01
C THR A 257 14.82 4.51 8.42
N LEU A 258 13.87 4.35 9.32
CA LEU A 258 13.37 3.09 9.83
C LEU A 258 11.89 2.97 9.49
N PHE A 259 11.50 1.79 9.01
CA PHE A 259 10.11 1.41 8.76
C PHE A 259 9.84 0.09 9.48
N ALA A 260 9.02 0.14 10.53
CA ALA A 260 8.56 -1.04 11.24
C ALA A 260 7.04 -1.18 11.12
N ARG A 261 6.57 -2.42 10.98
CA ARG A 261 5.15 -2.77 11.03
C ARG A 261 4.98 -4.04 11.84
N ALA A 262 4.02 -4.05 12.74
CA ALA A 262 3.60 -5.24 13.47
C ALA A 262 2.07 -5.32 13.38
N GLN A 263 1.50 -6.48 13.11
CA GLN A 263 0.06 -6.68 13.12
C GLN A 263 -0.30 -8.01 13.76
N SER A 264 -1.46 -8.05 14.43
CA SER A 264 -1.96 -9.30 14.98
C SER A 264 -2.34 -10.27 13.86
N GLY A 265 -2.36 -11.56 14.19
CA GLY A 265 -2.59 -12.59 13.19
C GLY A 265 -4.02 -12.58 12.64
N LEU A 266 -4.11 -12.95 11.37
CA LEU A 266 -5.38 -13.01 10.65
C LEU A 266 -6.24 -14.18 11.16
N PRO A 267 -7.57 -14.03 11.18
CA PRO A 267 -8.46 -15.12 11.48
C PRO A 267 -8.37 -16.25 10.44
N PHE A 268 -8.52 -17.50 10.91
CA PHE A 268 -8.63 -18.67 10.04
C PHE A 268 -9.62 -19.68 10.65
N THR A 269 -10.10 -20.59 9.81
CA THR A 269 -11.05 -21.64 10.19
C THR A 269 -10.32 -22.99 10.19
N PRO A 270 -10.40 -23.81 11.25
CA PRO A 270 -9.94 -25.19 11.21
C PRO A 270 -10.79 -26.01 10.23
N LEU A 271 -10.15 -26.70 9.29
CA LEU A 271 -10.80 -27.44 8.23
C LEU A 271 -10.51 -28.94 8.29
N VAL A 272 -11.41 -29.72 7.73
CA VAL A 272 -11.21 -31.09 7.30
C VAL A 272 -10.84 -31.04 5.82
N GLN A 273 -9.82 -31.79 5.41
CA GLN A 273 -9.45 -31.90 4.01
C GLN A 273 -10.52 -32.67 3.24
N GLY A 274 -10.97 -32.14 2.11
CA GLY A 274 -12.05 -32.75 1.32
C GLY A 274 -13.44 -32.28 1.73
N ASP A 275 -14.44 -32.97 1.20
CA ASP A 275 -15.88 -32.68 1.31
C ASP A 275 -16.55 -33.78 2.14
N VAL A 276 -16.40 -33.76 3.46
CA VAL A 276 -16.90 -34.84 4.33
C VAL A 276 -18.42 -34.77 4.53
N ASN A 277 -19.05 -33.63 4.26
CA ASN A 277 -20.51 -33.49 4.29
C ASN A 277 -21.17 -33.81 2.93
N GLY A 278 -20.42 -33.94 1.84
CA GLY A 278 -20.91 -34.30 0.51
C GLY A 278 -21.71 -33.19 -0.17
N ASP A 279 -21.51 -31.93 0.20
CA ASP A 279 -22.23 -30.79 -0.37
C ASP A 279 -21.68 -30.31 -1.73
N GLY A 280 -20.58 -30.92 -2.20
CA GLY A 280 -19.92 -30.60 -3.45
C GLY A 280 -18.82 -29.56 -3.31
N LEU A 281 -18.45 -29.15 -2.09
CA LEU A 281 -17.34 -28.23 -1.83
C LEU A 281 -16.33 -28.83 -0.85
N SER A 282 -15.07 -28.83 -1.30
CA SER A 282 -13.95 -29.21 -0.44
C SER A 282 -13.63 -28.14 0.61
N GLY A 283 -13.14 -28.59 1.76
CA GLY A 283 -12.72 -27.76 2.87
C GLY A 283 -13.85 -27.51 3.85
N ASP A 284 -14.42 -28.59 4.39
CA ASP A 284 -15.40 -28.53 5.47
C ASP A 284 -14.79 -28.04 6.77
N ARG A 285 -15.60 -27.41 7.60
CA ARG A 285 -15.19 -26.93 8.92
C ARG A 285 -15.08 -28.09 9.89
N ALA A 286 -14.00 -28.13 10.66
CA ALA A 286 -13.71 -29.22 11.58
C ALA A 286 -14.54 -29.13 12.87
N PHE A 287 -15.11 -30.27 13.27
CA PHE A 287 -15.33 -30.57 14.68
C PHE A 287 -13.97 -30.90 15.30
N ILE A 288 -13.65 -30.34 16.47
CA ILE A 288 -12.37 -30.61 17.13
C ILE A 288 -12.63 -31.64 18.24
N PRO A 289 -12.24 -32.91 18.07
CA PRO A 289 -12.50 -33.92 19.09
C PRO A 289 -11.76 -33.62 20.39
N ASN A 290 -12.35 -34.02 21.52
CA ASN A 290 -11.67 -33.93 22.80
C ASN A 290 -10.86 -35.22 23.01
N PRO A 291 -9.52 -35.18 22.99
CA PRO A 291 -8.69 -36.38 23.13
C PRO A 291 -8.84 -37.07 24.50
N ALA A 292 -9.48 -36.44 25.49
CA ALA A 292 -9.79 -37.10 26.77
C ALA A 292 -11.00 -38.05 26.68
N THR A 293 -11.91 -37.83 25.71
CA THR A 293 -13.15 -38.61 25.54
C THR A 293 -13.24 -39.27 24.16
N GLU A 294 -12.25 -39.07 23.30
CA GLU A 294 -12.17 -39.68 21.97
C GLU A 294 -11.98 -41.20 22.09
N THR A 295 -12.77 -41.93 21.32
CA THR A 295 -12.78 -43.39 21.27
C THR A 295 -11.73 -43.97 20.33
N ASP A 296 -11.37 -43.22 19.27
CA ASP A 296 -10.25 -43.59 18.41
C ASP A 296 -8.92 -43.25 19.10
N ALA A 297 -8.19 -44.30 19.50
CA ALA A 297 -6.92 -44.18 20.21
C ALA A 297 -5.83 -43.48 19.37
N ASN A 298 -5.84 -43.66 18.05
CA ASN A 298 -4.86 -43.03 17.15
C ASN A 298 -5.14 -41.53 17.05
N LEU A 299 -6.36 -41.15 16.69
CA LEU A 299 -6.79 -39.75 16.63
C LEU A 299 -6.56 -39.03 17.97
N ALA A 300 -6.91 -39.68 19.10
CA ALA A 300 -6.65 -39.13 20.42
C ALA A 300 -5.14 -38.95 20.70
N GLY A 301 -4.30 -39.91 20.29
CA GLY A 301 -2.84 -39.84 20.43
C GLY A 301 -2.22 -38.72 19.60
N GLU A 302 -2.66 -38.54 18.36
CA GLU A 302 -2.19 -37.48 17.47
C GLU A 302 -2.61 -36.09 17.94
N LEU A 303 -3.87 -35.92 18.39
CA LEU A 303 -4.33 -34.67 19.00
C LEU A 303 -3.54 -34.32 20.27
N ARG A 304 -3.22 -35.30 21.13
CA ARG A 304 -2.35 -35.08 22.30
C ARG A 304 -0.95 -34.66 21.88
N THR A 305 -0.40 -35.26 20.83
CA THR A 305 0.91 -34.91 20.27
C THR A 305 0.90 -33.48 19.74
N LEU A 306 -0.14 -33.08 19.02
CA LEU A 306 -0.30 -31.72 18.51
C LEU A 306 -0.50 -30.70 19.64
N LEU A 307 -1.23 -31.03 20.70
CA LEU A 307 -1.35 -30.19 21.90
C LEU A 307 -0.01 -30.04 22.65
N ALA A 308 0.84 -31.06 22.64
CA ALA A 308 2.13 -31.05 23.33
C ALA A 308 3.24 -30.36 22.54
N THR A 309 3.28 -30.57 21.21
CA THR A 309 4.42 -30.19 20.35
C THR A 309 4.07 -29.18 19.25
N GLY A 310 2.78 -28.91 19.04
CA GLY A 310 2.28 -27.98 18.03
C GLY A 310 2.65 -26.53 18.31
N SER A 311 2.34 -25.66 17.34
CA SER A 311 2.55 -24.22 17.51
C SER A 311 1.67 -23.67 18.67
N PRO A 312 2.07 -22.56 19.32
CA PRO A 312 1.22 -21.89 20.31
C PRO A 312 -0.18 -21.55 19.74
N THR A 313 -0.24 -21.21 18.47
CA THR A 313 -1.47 -20.96 17.71
C THR A 313 -2.35 -22.20 17.62
N ALA A 314 -1.77 -23.35 17.22
CA ALA A 314 -2.48 -24.62 17.15
C ALA A 314 -3.05 -25.01 18.51
N ARG A 315 -2.20 -24.99 19.55
CA ARG A 315 -2.60 -25.34 20.92
C ARG A 315 -3.70 -24.42 21.44
N GLY A 316 -3.59 -23.11 21.23
CA GLY A 316 -4.61 -22.14 21.63
C GLY A 316 -5.95 -22.37 20.93
N CYS A 317 -5.92 -22.63 19.61
CA CYS A 317 -7.11 -22.92 18.81
C CYS A 317 -7.81 -24.23 19.23
N LEU A 318 -7.02 -25.30 19.44
CA LEU A 318 -7.53 -26.60 19.88
C LEU A 318 -8.15 -26.51 21.27
N LEU A 319 -7.40 -26.00 22.26
CA LEU A 319 -7.88 -25.88 23.64
C LEU A 319 -9.14 -25.02 23.74
N ALA A 320 -9.24 -23.98 22.91
CA ALA A 320 -10.43 -23.16 22.88
C ALA A 320 -11.66 -23.96 22.41
N ASN A 321 -11.52 -24.95 21.52
CA ASN A 321 -12.64 -25.58 20.81
C ASN A 321 -12.77 -27.10 20.97
N LEU A 322 -12.10 -27.73 21.95
CA LEU A 322 -12.24 -29.16 22.21
C LEU A 322 -13.72 -29.56 22.43
N GLY A 323 -14.13 -30.65 21.78
CA GLY A 323 -15.47 -31.23 21.88
C GLY A 323 -16.56 -30.42 21.16
N ARG A 324 -16.20 -29.49 20.27
CA ARG A 324 -17.18 -28.69 19.52
C ARG A 324 -16.70 -28.33 18.12
N VAL A 325 -17.63 -27.82 17.32
CA VAL A 325 -17.35 -27.25 16.00
C VAL A 325 -16.58 -25.95 16.16
N ALA A 326 -15.46 -25.81 15.46
CA ALA A 326 -14.73 -24.55 15.45
C ALA A 326 -15.60 -23.45 14.80
N PRO A 327 -15.69 -22.24 15.37
CA PRO A 327 -16.38 -21.15 14.71
C PRO A 327 -15.63 -20.77 13.42
N ARG A 328 -16.37 -20.38 12.38
CA ARG A 328 -15.76 -19.78 11.19
C ARG A 328 -14.92 -18.58 11.59
N ASN A 329 -13.68 -18.54 11.12
CA ASN A 329 -12.69 -17.51 11.42
C ASN A 329 -12.54 -17.27 12.93
N GLY A 330 -12.71 -18.34 13.73
CA GLY A 330 -12.66 -18.31 15.18
C GLY A 330 -11.26 -18.41 15.76
N CYS A 331 -10.32 -19.01 15.02
CA CYS A 331 -8.92 -19.08 15.41
C CYS A 331 -8.13 -17.94 14.78
N ARG A 332 -7.02 -17.52 15.39
CA ARG A 332 -6.18 -16.43 14.90
C ARG A 332 -4.75 -16.88 14.74
N GLY A 333 -4.13 -16.51 13.62
CA GLY A 333 -2.70 -16.73 13.39
C GLY A 333 -1.81 -16.01 14.41
N PRO A 334 -0.50 -16.26 14.39
CA PRO A 334 0.45 -15.49 15.20
C PRO A 334 0.63 -14.07 14.63
N TRP A 335 1.29 -13.21 15.39
CA TRP A 335 1.66 -11.87 14.95
C TRP A 335 2.61 -11.92 13.74
N THR A 336 2.49 -10.91 12.87
CA THR A 336 3.41 -10.70 11.75
C THR A 336 4.09 -9.35 11.89
N GLU A 337 5.41 -9.36 11.67
CA GLU A 337 6.27 -8.21 11.95
C GLU A 337 7.25 -8.01 10.79
N SER A 338 7.60 -6.77 10.50
CA SER A 338 8.61 -6.43 9.50
C SER A 338 9.38 -5.18 9.92
N LEU A 339 10.68 -5.18 9.65
CA LEU A 339 11.58 -4.05 9.90
C LEU A 339 12.47 -3.83 8.68
N ASN A 340 12.45 -2.62 8.14
CA ASN A 340 13.32 -2.17 7.08
C ASN A 340 14.07 -0.91 7.53
N ILE A 341 15.33 -0.80 7.15
CA ILE A 341 16.16 0.37 7.42
C ILE A 341 16.75 0.86 6.11
N GLN A 342 16.67 2.16 5.86
CA GLN A 342 17.36 2.82 4.76
C GLN A 342 18.41 3.77 5.35
N TRP A 343 19.61 3.75 4.80
CA TRP A 343 20.66 4.68 5.14
C TRP A 343 21.15 5.39 3.89
N SER A 344 21.08 6.72 3.91
CA SER A 344 21.61 7.61 2.89
C SER A 344 22.79 8.38 3.50
N PRO A 345 24.05 7.96 3.25
CA PRO A 345 25.23 8.66 3.74
C PRO A 345 25.29 10.12 3.25
N PRO A 346 26.08 10.99 3.89
CA PRO A 346 26.36 12.31 3.33
C PRO A 346 27.00 12.18 1.95
N THR A 347 26.50 12.96 1.00
CA THR A 347 27.02 12.98 -0.37
C THR A 347 28.54 13.28 -0.37
N PRO A 348 29.38 12.46 -1.03
CA PRO A 348 30.82 12.61 -0.96
C PRO A 348 31.31 13.92 -1.61
N LYS A 349 31.99 14.77 -0.82
CA LYS A 349 32.60 16.02 -1.33
C LYS A 349 33.63 15.76 -2.44
N ARG A 350 34.38 14.65 -2.33
CA ARG A 350 35.43 14.28 -3.29
C ARG A 350 34.92 14.12 -4.72
N TRP A 351 33.64 13.76 -4.88
CA TRP A 351 33.03 13.53 -6.19
C TRP A 351 32.10 14.70 -6.57
N GLY A 352 32.33 15.89 -5.99
CA GLY A 352 31.54 17.09 -6.27
C GLY A 352 30.05 16.93 -5.95
N TYR A 353 29.70 16.08 -4.97
CA TYR A 353 28.32 15.74 -4.61
C TYR A 353 27.51 15.09 -5.75
N ARG A 354 28.17 14.54 -6.77
CA ARG A 354 27.51 13.93 -7.95
C ARG A 354 27.03 12.52 -7.72
N VAL A 355 27.41 11.88 -6.61
CA VAL A 355 27.01 10.51 -6.31
C VAL A 355 26.26 10.45 -5.01
N THR A 356 25.08 9.83 -5.08
CA THR A 356 24.21 9.59 -3.94
C THR A 356 24.13 8.09 -3.70
N PRO A 357 24.86 7.57 -2.71
CA PRO A 357 24.69 6.19 -2.27
C PRO A 357 23.43 6.05 -1.41
N ASN A 358 22.74 4.92 -1.53
CA ASN A 358 21.68 4.49 -0.63
C ASN A 358 21.91 3.02 -0.25
N VAL A 359 21.79 2.70 1.03
CA VAL A 359 21.86 1.33 1.54
C VAL A 359 20.50 0.97 2.13
N TYR A 360 19.89 -0.08 1.62
CA TYR A 360 18.64 -0.64 2.12
C TYR A 360 18.91 -1.96 2.82
N LEU A 361 18.58 -2.01 4.10
CA LEU A 361 18.52 -3.21 4.92
C LEU A 361 17.06 -3.67 4.94
N GLN A 362 16.74 -4.63 4.08
CA GLN A 362 15.39 -5.17 3.95
C GLN A 362 15.23 -6.37 4.86
N ASN A 363 14.10 -6.41 5.56
CA ASN A 363 13.72 -7.47 6.49
C ASN A 363 14.78 -7.81 7.56
N VAL A 364 15.18 -6.80 8.32
CA VAL A 364 16.18 -6.91 9.38
C VAL A 364 15.80 -7.97 10.42
N LEU A 365 14.50 -8.12 10.73
CA LEU A 365 14.03 -9.12 11.70
C LEU A 365 14.34 -10.56 11.30
N ALA A 366 14.24 -10.90 10.02
CA ALA A 366 14.62 -12.25 9.55
C ALA A 366 16.11 -12.52 9.72
N GLY A 367 16.95 -11.49 9.53
CA GLY A 367 18.39 -11.58 9.79
C GLY A 367 18.71 -11.76 11.27
N VAL A 368 18.00 -11.04 12.14
CA VAL A 368 18.11 -11.20 13.60
C VAL A 368 17.64 -12.58 14.04
N ASP A 369 16.53 -13.09 13.50
CA ASP A 369 16.01 -14.43 13.79
C ASP A 369 17.03 -15.51 13.42
N GLN A 370 17.63 -15.41 12.23
CA GLN A 370 18.68 -16.32 11.80
C GLN A 370 19.95 -16.19 12.66
N LEU A 371 20.32 -14.98 13.07
CA LEU A 371 21.47 -14.74 13.93
C LEU A 371 21.30 -15.36 15.33
N LEU A 372 20.11 -15.23 15.91
CA LEU A 372 19.82 -15.70 17.27
C LEU A 372 19.43 -17.18 17.33
N HIS A 373 18.80 -17.70 16.28
CA HIS A 373 18.22 -19.05 16.28
C HIS A 373 18.81 -20.00 15.23
N GLY A 374 19.73 -19.54 14.39
CA GLY A 374 20.36 -20.36 13.34
C GLY A 374 19.32 -20.97 12.40
N ASN A 375 19.32 -22.30 12.32
CA ASN A 375 18.34 -23.06 11.51
C ASN A 375 16.98 -23.26 12.20
N ALA A 376 16.88 -22.97 13.51
CA ALA A 376 15.66 -23.09 14.31
C ALA A 376 14.84 -21.79 14.31
N LEU A 377 14.62 -21.22 13.12
CA LEU A 377 13.96 -19.92 12.92
C LEU A 377 12.60 -19.85 13.63
N ARG A 378 12.34 -18.70 14.27
CA ARG A 378 11.07 -18.38 14.94
C ARG A 378 10.06 -17.74 14.00
N GLY A 379 10.49 -17.34 12.80
CA GLY A 379 9.64 -16.74 11.77
C GLY A 379 9.57 -15.22 11.83
N TRP A 380 10.51 -14.55 12.49
CA TRP A 380 10.47 -13.08 12.54
C TRP A 380 10.72 -12.51 11.13
N GLY A 381 10.01 -11.43 10.78
CA GLY A 381 10.13 -10.84 9.44
C GLY A 381 9.40 -11.60 8.33
N SER A 382 8.76 -12.74 8.62
CA SER A 382 8.07 -13.56 7.62
C SER A 382 6.55 -13.43 7.71
N PRO A 383 5.82 -13.53 6.58
CA PRO A 383 4.37 -13.68 6.61
C PRO A 383 4.00 -14.96 7.36
N ALA A 384 3.01 -14.87 8.26
CA ALA A 384 2.55 -16.00 9.06
C ALA A 384 1.14 -16.42 8.64
N ALA A 385 1.06 -17.11 7.50
CA ALA A 385 -0.17 -17.79 7.08
C ALA A 385 -0.24 -19.16 7.77
N ALA A 386 -1.24 -19.35 8.63
CA ALA A 386 -1.49 -20.62 9.30
C ALA A 386 -2.09 -21.63 8.32
N ASP A 387 -1.60 -22.88 8.34
CA ASP A 387 -2.26 -23.99 7.66
C ASP A 387 -3.62 -24.28 8.33
N PRO A 388 -4.76 -24.12 7.63
CA PRO A 388 -6.08 -24.29 8.21
C PRO A 388 -6.49 -25.76 8.34
N VAL A 389 -5.84 -26.70 7.64
CA VAL A 389 -6.25 -28.11 7.63
C VAL A 389 -5.85 -28.77 8.95
N LEU A 390 -6.83 -29.19 9.74
CA LEU A 390 -6.66 -29.92 11.00
C LEU A 390 -6.76 -31.42 10.80
N LEU A 391 -7.81 -31.88 10.12
CA LEU A 391 -8.13 -33.30 9.96
C LEU A 391 -8.04 -33.71 8.49
N ILE A 392 -7.52 -34.90 8.24
CA ILE A 392 -7.41 -35.50 6.92
C ILE A 392 -8.16 -36.84 6.98
N PRO A 393 -9.23 -37.03 6.19
CA PRO A 393 -9.89 -38.33 6.09
C PRO A 393 -8.89 -39.40 5.63
N SER A 394 -8.80 -40.49 6.36
CA SER A 394 -7.98 -41.66 6.03
C SER A 394 -8.81 -42.91 5.74
N GLY A 395 -10.13 -42.81 5.86
CA GLY A 395 -11.08 -43.88 5.54
C GLY A 395 -12.50 -43.59 6.05
N PHE A 396 -13.44 -44.47 5.73
CA PHE A 396 -14.81 -44.40 6.24
C PHE A 396 -15.28 -45.77 6.76
N ASP A 397 -15.70 -45.80 8.02
CA ASP A 397 -16.23 -46.98 8.72
C ASP A 397 -17.76 -46.98 8.62
N ALA A 398 -18.28 -47.60 7.56
CA ALA A 398 -19.71 -47.70 7.29
C ALA A 398 -20.49 -48.46 8.39
N ALA A 399 -19.85 -49.41 9.10
CA ALA A 399 -20.53 -50.14 10.16
C ALA A 399 -20.90 -49.26 11.36
N ASN A 400 -20.10 -48.21 11.60
CA ASN A 400 -20.30 -47.26 12.70
C ASN A 400 -20.70 -45.85 12.21
N GLY A 401 -20.85 -45.64 10.90
CA GLY A 401 -21.20 -44.36 10.29
C GLY A 401 -20.24 -43.22 10.65
N ARG A 402 -18.92 -43.46 10.59
CA ARG A 402 -17.89 -42.47 10.98
C ARG A 402 -16.71 -42.42 10.01
N PHE A 403 -16.10 -41.25 9.88
CA PHE A 403 -14.80 -41.11 9.23
C PHE A 403 -13.66 -41.48 10.18
N ASN A 404 -12.60 -42.03 9.62
CA ASN A 404 -11.31 -42.14 10.28
C ASN A 404 -10.48 -40.92 9.88
N TYR A 405 -9.80 -40.31 10.85
CA TYR A 405 -9.05 -39.08 10.63
C TYR A 405 -7.61 -39.21 11.08
N ASP A 406 -6.72 -38.71 10.24
CA ASP A 406 -5.35 -38.38 10.62
C ASP A 406 -5.28 -36.88 10.94
N VAL A 407 -4.53 -36.52 11.97
CA VAL A 407 -4.32 -35.11 12.35
C VAL A 407 -3.13 -34.57 11.57
N ASN A 408 -3.33 -33.44 10.88
CA ASN A 408 -2.22 -32.74 10.24
C ASN A 408 -1.25 -32.19 11.31
N PRO A 409 -0.01 -32.71 11.41
CA PRO A 409 0.96 -32.23 12.41
C PRO A 409 1.47 -30.81 12.12
N ARG A 410 1.09 -30.22 10.98
CA ARG A 410 1.39 -28.84 10.56
C ARG A 410 0.21 -27.90 10.76
N PHE A 411 -0.90 -28.34 11.34
CA PHE A 411 -2.04 -27.47 11.62
C PHE A 411 -1.58 -26.20 12.36
N ALA A 412 -1.97 -25.04 11.82
CA ALA A 412 -1.60 -23.71 12.29
C ALA A 412 -0.09 -23.47 12.51
N ASP A 413 0.77 -24.22 11.81
CA ASP A 413 2.21 -24.01 11.78
C ASP A 413 2.54 -22.89 10.79
N THR A 414 3.39 -21.95 11.22
CA THR A 414 3.82 -20.80 10.41
C THR A 414 5.34 -20.74 10.26
N ARG A 415 6.05 -21.81 10.63
CA ARG A 415 7.51 -21.81 10.63
C ARG A 415 8.06 -21.75 9.19
N PRO A 416 9.02 -20.84 8.89
CA PRO A 416 9.59 -20.67 7.54
C PRO A 416 10.24 -21.93 6.95
N ALA A 417 10.70 -22.86 7.80
CA ALA A 417 11.28 -24.12 7.37
C ALA A 417 10.24 -25.07 6.71
N ARG A 418 8.95 -24.83 6.95
CA ARG A 418 7.83 -25.66 6.48
C ARG A 418 6.94 -24.94 5.46
N THR A 419 7.20 -23.65 5.18
CA THR A 419 6.50 -22.85 4.17
C THR A 419 7.39 -22.61 2.95
N LEU A 420 6.80 -22.61 1.75
CA LEU A 420 7.54 -22.37 0.49
C LEU A 420 8.00 -20.91 0.32
N LEU A 421 7.31 -19.96 0.96
CA LEU A 421 7.60 -18.53 0.87
C LEU A 421 8.63 -18.14 1.95
N ARG A 422 9.79 -17.64 1.52
CA ARG A 422 10.82 -17.06 2.40
C ARG A 422 10.99 -15.58 2.09
N ASN A 423 11.06 -14.76 3.14
CA ASN A 423 11.44 -13.36 3.04
C ASN A 423 12.79 -13.17 3.74
N PRO A 424 13.93 -13.35 3.07
CA PRO A 424 15.23 -13.28 3.73
C PRO A 424 15.63 -11.83 4.04
N PHE A 425 16.60 -11.67 4.96
CA PHE A 425 17.31 -10.41 5.11
C PHE A 425 18.13 -10.10 3.85
N ARG A 426 18.04 -8.87 3.34
CA ARG A 426 18.76 -8.43 2.15
C ARG A 426 19.41 -7.08 2.37
N ILE A 427 20.63 -6.93 1.85
CA ILE A 427 21.32 -5.65 1.75
C ILE A 427 21.32 -5.25 0.27
N VAL A 428 20.70 -4.11 -0.04
CA VAL A 428 20.71 -3.53 -1.39
C VAL A 428 21.46 -2.21 -1.33
N ILE A 429 22.46 -2.06 -2.20
CA ILE A 429 23.24 -0.84 -2.32
C ILE A 429 22.92 -0.22 -3.67
N ASP A 430 22.41 1.00 -3.65
CA ASP A 430 22.03 1.78 -4.83
C ASP A 430 22.96 2.99 -4.96
N PHE A 431 23.36 3.32 -6.18
CA PHE A 431 24.19 4.47 -6.49
C PHE A 431 23.54 5.28 -7.61
N SER A 432 23.16 6.52 -7.31
CA SER A 432 22.69 7.48 -8.31
C SER A 432 23.81 8.45 -8.69
N PHE A 433 23.99 8.69 -9.99
CA PHE A 433 25.02 9.58 -10.55
C PHE A 433 24.38 10.76 -11.28
N ASN A 434 24.65 11.98 -10.83
CA ASN A 434 24.28 13.18 -11.56
C ASN A 434 25.40 13.57 -12.54
N LEU A 435 25.12 13.41 -13.83
CA LEU A 435 26.05 13.74 -14.92
C LEU A 435 25.85 15.17 -15.48
N SER A 436 24.88 15.93 -14.96
CA SER A 436 24.64 17.30 -15.40
C SER A 436 25.70 18.28 -14.88
N THR A 437 25.87 19.40 -15.60
CA THR A 437 26.73 20.51 -15.14
C THR A 437 25.94 21.37 -14.15
N ASP A 438 26.58 21.96 -13.13
CA ASP A 438 25.89 22.85 -12.19
C ASP A 438 25.25 24.05 -12.89
N PHE A 439 24.04 24.45 -12.45
CA PHE A 439 23.26 25.51 -13.09
C PHE A 439 23.99 26.85 -13.14
N ASP A 440 24.70 27.26 -12.09
CA ASP A 440 25.48 28.51 -12.07
C ASP A 440 26.60 28.49 -13.10
N LEU A 441 27.26 27.33 -13.26
CA LEU A 441 28.29 27.15 -14.28
C LEU A 441 27.68 27.13 -15.69
N GLN A 442 26.49 26.56 -15.87
CA GLN A 442 25.75 26.66 -17.13
C GLN A 442 25.38 28.12 -17.44
N GLN A 443 24.91 28.90 -16.45
CA GLN A 443 24.62 30.32 -16.62
C GLN A 443 25.86 31.13 -16.99
N LEU A 444 26.98 30.90 -16.31
CA LEU A 444 28.26 31.54 -16.63
C LEU A 444 28.70 31.18 -18.06
N ARG A 445 28.66 29.89 -18.43
CA ARG A 445 28.99 29.43 -19.79
C ARG A 445 28.14 30.15 -20.84
N ARG A 446 26.83 30.26 -20.60
CA ARG A 446 25.91 31.01 -21.47
C ARG A 446 26.22 32.51 -21.48
N ALA A 447 26.63 33.07 -20.35
CA ALA A 447 26.99 34.48 -20.23
C ALA A 447 28.22 34.80 -21.07
N VAL A 448 29.25 33.95 -21.07
CA VAL A 448 30.50 34.17 -21.82
C VAL A 448 30.50 33.59 -23.24
N GLU A 449 29.43 32.90 -23.62
CA GLU A 449 29.27 32.31 -24.95
C GLU A 449 29.35 33.40 -26.03
N PRO A 450 30.12 33.16 -27.13
CA PRO A 450 30.17 34.08 -28.26
C PRO A 450 28.78 34.37 -28.81
N VAL A 451 28.57 35.60 -29.27
CA VAL A 451 27.33 36.06 -29.88
C VAL A 451 27.55 36.30 -31.37
N LYS A 452 26.52 36.07 -32.19
CA LYS A 452 26.58 36.29 -33.63
C LYS A 452 26.44 37.79 -33.92
N GLY A 453 27.55 38.41 -34.34
CA GLY A 453 27.60 39.78 -34.84
C GLY A 453 27.51 39.86 -36.36
N SER A 454 27.68 41.07 -36.91
CA SER A 454 27.63 41.37 -38.35
C SER A 454 28.73 40.69 -39.17
N VAL A 455 29.84 40.33 -38.53
CA VAL A 455 31.02 39.69 -39.14
C VAL A 455 31.23 38.24 -38.65
N GLY A 456 30.22 37.63 -38.01
CA GLY A 456 30.27 36.25 -37.54
C GLY A 456 30.21 36.11 -36.01
N TRP A 457 30.61 34.96 -35.48
CA TRP A 457 30.62 34.71 -34.03
C TRP A 457 31.77 35.47 -33.37
N GLN A 458 31.43 36.33 -32.41
CA GLN A 458 32.37 37.17 -31.70
C GLN A 458 32.21 37.03 -30.19
N ARG A 459 33.31 37.19 -29.46
CA ARG A 459 33.25 37.27 -27.99
C ARG A 459 32.43 38.47 -27.57
N ARG A 460 31.68 38.32 -26.47
CA ARG A 460 30.92 39.42 -25.88
C ARG A 460 31.87 40.49 -25.34
N SER A 461 31.53 41.76 -25.55
CA SER A 461 32.20 42.88 -24.91
C SER A 461 31.91 42.93 -23.41
N ALA A 462 32.71 43.68 -22.65
CA ALA A 462 32.46 43.94 -21.23
C ALA A 462 31.04 44.48 -20.98
N ASP A 463 30.57 45.39 -21.84
CA ASP A 463 29.23 45.97 -21.74
C ASP A 463 28.13 44.93 -22.04
N SER A 464 28.35 44.05 -23.02
CA SER A 464 27.41 42.96 -23.33
C SER A 464 27.32 41.94 -22.18
N LEU A 465 28.44 41.67 -21.50
CA LEU A 465 28.48 40.80 -20.32
C LEU A 465 27.80 41.44 -19.12
N ALA A 466 28.04 42.72 -18.86
CA ALA A 466 27.34 43.47 -17.82
C ALA A 466 25.83 43.51 -18.10
N ALA A 467 25.44 43.81 -19.35
CA ALA A 467 24.04 43.82 -19.77
C ALA A 467 23.33 42.48 -19.58
N PHE A 468 24.01 41.35 -19.82
CA PHE A 468 23.46 40.01 -19.57
C PHE A 468 23.09 39.76 -18.11
N TYR A 469 23.88 40.26 -17.17
CA TYR A 469 23.55 40.12 -15.74
C TYR A 469 22.53 41.16 -15.29
N LEU A 470 22.63 42.39 -15.80
CA LEU A 470 21.66 43.46 -15.57
C LEU A 470 20.25 43.06 -16.04
N SER A 471 20.12 42.34 -17.17
CA SER A 471 18.82 41.85 -17.66
C SER A 471 18.15 40.84 -16.72
N ASN A 472 18.90 40.24 -15.80
CA ASN A 472 18.38 39.30 -14.79
C ASN A 472 18.14 39.96 -13.42
N SER A 473 18.18 41.30 -13.35
CA SER A 473 17.79 42.07 -12.17
C SER A 473 16.30 42.41 -12.17
N SER A 474 15.78 42.87 -11.03
CA SER A 474 14.39 43.30 -10.90
C SER A 474 14.27 44.55 -10.03
N SER A 475 13.54 45.55 -10.53
CA SER A 475 13.25 46.79 -9.80
C SER A 475 11.81 46.82 -9.33
N ILE A 476 11.62 46.93 -8.01
CA ILE A 476 10.31 47.13 -7.40
C ILE A 476 9.78 48.52 -7.73
N TYR A 477 10.67 49.52 -7.82
CA TYR A 477 10.29 50.89 -8.14
C TYR A 477 9.70 51.00 -9.54
N LYS A 478 10.34 50.40 -10.56
CA LYS A 478 9.81 50.37 -11.93
C LYS A 478 8.47 49.67 -12.00
N MET A 479 8.33 48.55 -11.30
CA MET A 479 7.05 47.84 -11.20
C MET A 479 5.94 48.72 -10.60
N LEU A 480 6.23 49.48 -9.53
CA LEU A 480 5.26 50.39 -8.94
C LEU A 480 4.92 51.57 -9.87
N ILE A 481 5.92 52.13 -10.56
CA ILE A 481 5.73 53.22 -11.54
C ILE A 481 4.89 52.75 -12.73
N GLU A 482 5.15 51.56 -13.27
CA GLU A 482 4.37 50.98 -14.38
C GLU A 482 2.92 50.71 -13.99
N GLN A 483 2.63 50.56 -12.70
CA GLN A 483 1.28 50.38 -12.15
C GLN A 483 0.74 51.67 -11.51
N SER A 484 1.30 52.84 -11.87
CA SER A 484 0.96 54.13 -11.26
C SER A 484 -0.52 54.47 -11.35
N ASP A 485 -1.17 54.19 -12.48
CA ASP A 485 -2.60 54.42 -12.68
C ASP A 485 -3.45 53.50 -11.79
N SER A 486 -3.13 52.21 -11.76
CA SER A 486 -3.82 51.20 -10.93
C SER A 486 -3.66 51.45 -9.44
N LEU A 487 -2.54 52.03 -9.03
CA LEU A 487 -2.20 52.35 -7.64
C LEU A 487 -2.56 53.80 -7.25
N PHE A 488 -3.10 54.58 -8.18
CA PHE A 488 -3.41 56.01 -7.97
C PHE A 488 -2.22 56.78 -7.38
N LEU A 489 -1.01 56.56 -7.90
CA LEU A 489 0.19 57.22 -7.40
C LEU A 489 0.16 58.72 -7.72
N SER A 490 0.42 59.56 -6.72
CA SER A 490 0.57 61.00 -6.95
C SER A 490 1.85 61.31 -7.74
N LYS A 491 1.89 62.46 -8.43
CA LYS A 491 3.10 62.91 -9.15
C LYS A 491 4.34 62.98 -8.25
N ALA A 492 4.15 63.37 -6.97
CA ALA A 492 5.24 63.39 -5.99
C ALA A 492 5.75 61.98 -5.66
N GLN A 493 4.84 61.00 -5.49
CA GLN A 493 5.22 59.60 -5.26
C GLN A 493 5.94 59.00 -6.46
N VAL A 494 5.47 59.25 -7.68
CA VAL A 494 6.15 58.81 -8.91
C VAL A 494 7.55 59.39 -8.98
N ALA A 495 7.73 60.70 -8.75
CA ALA A 495 9.04 61.34 -8.75
C ALA A 495 9.98 60.76 -7.66
N SER A 496 9.46 60.45 -6.45
CA SER A 496 10.23 59.79 -5.41
C SER A 496 10.63 58.36 -5.77
N LEU A 497 9.75 57.59 -6.40
CA LEU A 497 10.05 56.23 -6.88
C LEU A 497 11.07 56.25 -8.02
N GLU A 498 10.98 57.21 -8.95
CA GLU A 498 11.96 57.39 -10.02
C GLU A 498 13.35 57.74 -9.46
N SER A 499 13.40 58.63 -8.45
CA SER A 499 14.65 58.95 -7.76
C SER A 499 15.24 57.73 -7.05
N ALA A 500 14.40 56.91 -6.42
CA ALA A 500 14.84 55.68 -5.76
C ALA A 500 15.31 54.62 -6.77
N ASP A 501 14.63 54.49 -7.90
CA ASP A 501 15.04 53.60 -9.00
C ASP A 501 16.37 54.01 -9.62
N SER A 502 16.60 55.31 -9.80
CA SER A 502 17.86 55.82 -10.32
C SER A 502 19.02 55.48 -9.39
N ALA A 503 18.86 55.70 -8.08
CA ALA A 503 19.86 55.35 -7.08
C ALA A 503 20.12 53.83 -7.00
N PHE A 504 19.05 53.02 -7.06
CA PHE A 504 19.16 51.56 -7.10
C PHE A 504 19.86 51.07 -8.37
N SER A 505 19.45 51.57 -9.53
CA SER A 505 20.02 51.23 -10.83
C SER A 505 21.50 51.57 -10.89
N ALA A 506 21.91 52.73 -10.36
CA ALA A 506 23.32 53.11 -10.24
C ALA A 506 24.13 52.10 -9.40
N ARG A 507 23.63 51.74 -8.20
CA ARG A 507 24.29 50.74 -7.32
C ARG A 507 24.37 49.36 -7.97
N VAL A 508 23.34 48.93 -8.70
CA VAL A 508 23.35 47.64 -9.40
C VAL A 508 24.36 47.66 -10.56
N ARG A 509 24.49 48.78 -11.30
CA ARG A 509 25.53 48.94 -12.33
C ARG A 509 26.94 48.93 -11.72
N GLU A 510 27.16 49.57 -10.59
CA GLU A 510 28.44 49.54 -9.86
C GLU A 510 28.87 48.12 -9.47
N LEU A 511 27.92 47.19 -9.31
CA LEU A 511 28.22 45.78 -9.06
C LEU A 511 28.54 45.02 -10.35
N TYR A 512 27.72 45.18 -11.39
CA TYR A 512 27.79 44.32 -12.58
C TYR A 512 28.70 44.83 -13.70
N VAL A 513 28.99 46.13 -13.78
CA VAL A 513 29.94 46.69 -14.77
C VAL A 513 31.36 46.17 -14.51
N PRO A 514 31.91 46.20 -13.27
CA PRO A 514 33.22 45.61 -13.00
C PRO A 514 33.26 44.10 -13.24
N LEU A 515 32.15 43.39 -12.96
CA LEU A 515 32.05 41.95 -13.27
C LEU A 515 32.13 41.71 -14.78
N GLY A 516 31.42 42.50 -15.60
CA GLY A 516 31.46 42.42 -17.06
C GLY A 516 32.88 42.67 -17.60
N GLN A 517 33.58 43.67 -17.06
CA GLN A 517 34.98 43.95 -17.40
C GLN A 517 35.91 42.78 -17.05
N PHE A 518 35.77 42.23 -15.84
CA PHE A 518 36.55 41.08 -15.39
C PHE A 518 36.33 39.86 -16.29
N LEU A 519 35.08 39.53 -16.60
CA LEU A 519 34.74 38.39 -17.46
C LEU A 519 35.20 38.58 -18.91
N ALA A 520 35.24 39.81 -19.42
CA ALA A 520 35.73 40.10 -20.77
C ALA A 520 37.25 39.82 -20.91
N VAL A 521 38.02 40.06 -19.84
CA VAL A 521 39.47 39.77 -19.80
C VAL A 521 39.75 38.27 -19.80
N GLY A 522 38.87 37.45 -19.20
CA GLY A 522 39.00 35.99 -19.06
C GLY A 522 38.95 35.17 -20.37
N GLN A 523 39.02 35.81 -21.54
CA GLN A 523 39.08 35.18 -22.87
C GLN A 523 37.95 34.15 -23.17
N GLY A 524 36.79 34.27 -22.53
CA GLY A 524 35.66 33.35 -22.69
C GLY A 524 35.74 32.09 -21.82
N GLY A 525 36.66 32.04 -20.85
CA GLY A 525 36.73 30.97 -19.86
C GLY A 525 35.57 31.03 -18.86
N ALA A 526 34.89 29.91 -18.66
CA ALA A 526 33.95 29.70 -17.55
C ALA A 526 34.67 28.92 -16.43
N GLY A 527 35.74 29.51 -15.89
CA GLY A 527 36.56 28.92 -14.86
C GLY A 527 36.04 29.17 -13.45
N LYS A 528 36.79 28.68 -12.45
CA LYS A 528 36.43 28.82 -11.04
C LYS A 528 36.46 30.29 -10.58
N ALA A 529 37.46 31.07 -11.00
CA ALA A 529 37.59 32.46 -10.59
C ALA A 529 36.44 33.32 -11.12
N GLU A 530 36.01 33.06 -12.36
CA GLU A 530 34.86 33.68 -12.99
C GLU A 530 33.57 33.32 -12.27
N LEU A 531 33.38 32.04 -11.96
CA LEU A 531 32.20 31.56 -11.22
C LEU A 531 32.12 32.15 -9.82
N ASP A 532 33.22 32.12 -9.06
CA ASP A 532 33.31 32.68 -7.71
C ASP A 532 33.01 34.20 -7.73
N SER A 533 33.48 34.92 -8.76
CA SER A 533 33.22 36.36 -8.94
C SER A 533 31.74 36.65 -9.26
N VAL A 534 31.11 35.84 -10.12
CA VAL A 534 29.68 35.95 -10.43
C VAL A 534 28.85 35.70 -9.16
N GLN A 535 29.12 34.62 -8.43
CA GLN A 535 28.40 34.28 -7.21
C GLN A 535 28.57 35.35 -6.11
N ALA A 536 29.79 35.87 -5.94
CA ALA A 536 30.04 36.96 -4.99
C ALA A 536 29.28 38.24 -5.36
N THR A 537 29.21 38.57 -6.66
CA THR A 537 28.48 39.74 -7.16
C THR A 537 26.98 39.58 -7.00
N GLN A 538 26.42 38.41 -7.34
CA GLN A 538 25.00 38.10 -7.14
C GLN A 538 24.60 38.18 -5.65
N LYS A 539 25.46 37.70 -4.74
CA LYS A 539 25.22 37.81 -3.29
C LYS A 539 25.16 39.27 -2.83
N LYS A 540 25.99 40.15 -3.40
CA LYS A 540 25.92 41.60 -3.13
C LYS A 540 24.65 42.21 -3.72
N TYR A 541 24.29 41.85 -4.96
CA TYR A 541 23.08 42.31 -5.61
C TYR A 541 21.83 42.00 -4.78
N TRP A 542 21.68 40.77 -4.26
CA TRP A 542 20.51 40.42 -3.46
C TRP A 542 20.37 41.24 -2.17
N LYS A 543 21.50 41.63 -1.55
CA LYS A 543 21.47 42.55 -0.40
C LYS A 543 20.90 43.91 -0.79
N VAL A 544 21.37 44.47 -1.91
CA VAL A 544 20.88 45.76 -2.44
C VAL A 544 19.41 45.65 -2.87
N PHE A 545 19.02 44.54 -3.50
CA PHE A 545 17.64 44.28 -3.93
C PHE A 545 16.65 44.31 -2.76
N TRP A 546 16.99 43.68 -1.63
CA TRP A 546 16.09 43.55 -0.47
C TRP A 546 15.94 44.82 0.37
N GLU A 547 16.69 45.89 0.06
CA GLU A 547 16.45 47.23 0.61
C GLU A 547 15.24 47.90 -0.06
N GLN A 548 14.96 47.56 -1.32
CA GLN A 548 13.90 48.20 -2.12
C GLN A 548 12.51 48.14 -1.48
N PRO A 549 12.04 47.02 -0.90
CA PRO A 549 10.70 46.97 -0.34
C PRO A 549 10.47 47.98 0.78
N GLU A 550 11.45 48.15 1.66
CA GLU A 550 11.35 49.07 2.80
C GLU A 550 11.32 50.52 2.32
N ILE A 551 12.23 50.88 1.41
CA ILE A 551 12.29 52.22 0.82
C ILE A 551 11.00 52.53 0.06
N ALA A 552 10.52 51.61 -0.78
CA ALA A 552 9.28 51.77 -1.52
C ALA A 552 8.07 51.90 -0.57
N SER A 553 8.05 51.16 0.53
CA SER A 553 6.95 51.20 1.51
C SER A 553 6.82 52.53 2.25
N ALA A 554 7.91 53.30 2.35
CA ALA A 554 7.90 54.65 2.89
C ALA A 554 7.33 55.69 1.91
N ILE A 555 7.29 55.37 0.61
CA ILE A 555 6.80 56.26 -0.45
C ILE A 555 5.31 56.00 -0.75
N VAL A 556 4.86 54.73 -0.72
CA VAL A 556 3.46 54.36 -0.98
C VAL A 556 2.64 54.21 0.31
N THR A 557 1.35 54.57 0.25
CA THR A 557 0.46 54.50 1.43
C THR A 557 0.08 53.05 1.78
N PRO A 558 -0.37 52.76 3.02
CA PRO A 558 -0.88 51.44 3.39
C PRO A 558 -1.98 50.92 2.46
N SER A 559 -2.93 51.76 2.05
CA SER A 559 -4.01 51.37 1.13
C SER A 559 -3.49 51.01 -0.26
N GLN A 560 -2.48 51.72 -0.76
CA GLN A 560 -1.84 51.39 -2.05
C GLN A 560 -1.07 50.07 -2.00
N ARG A 561 -0.48 49.72 -0.84
CA ARG A 561 0.19 48.42 -0.65
C ARG A 561 -0.78 47.24 -0.73
N GLU A 562 -1.98 47.41 -0.22
CA GLU A 562 -3.04 46.39 -0.30
C GLU A 562 -3.43 46.06 -1.75
N LEU A 563 -3.35 47.05 -2.65
CA LEU A 563 -3.64 46.89 -4.08
C LEU A 563 -2.52 46.16 -4.85
N MET A 564 -1.38 45.87 -4.22
CA MET A 564 -0.26 45.14 -4.83
C MET A 564 0.10 43.90 -3.99
N PRO A 565 -0.60 42.76 -4.18
CA PRO A 565 -0.43 41.56 -3.37
C PRO A 565 1.01 41.04 -3.32
N MET A 566 1.76 41.14 -4.43
CA MET A 566 3.17 40.72 -4.46
C MET A 566 4.05 41.58 -3.55
N PHE A 567 3.88 42.90 -3.60
CA PHE A 567 4.62 43.85 -2.76
C PHE A 567 4.27 43.70 -1.28
N LYS A 568 2.98 43.53 -0.98
CA LYS A 568 2.49 43.21 0.37
C LYS A 568 3.09 41.89 0.88
N GLY A 569 3.11 40.86 0.05
CA GLY A 569 3.68 39.55 0.38
C GLY A 569 5.16 39.64 0.74
N MET A 570 5.94 40.43 -0.02
CA MET A 570 7.36 40.68 0.30
C MET A 570 7.53 41.31 1.69
N LEU A 571 6.73 42.34 2.01
CA LEU A 571 6.76 43.02 3.31
C LEU A 571 6.25 42.16 4.48
N GLY A 572 5.42 41.15 4.19
CA GLY A 572 4.91 40.21 5.20
C GLY A 572 5.98 39.24 5.74
N VAL A 573 7.11 39.10 5.03
CA VAL A 573 8.26 38.31 5.49
C VAL A 573 9.29 39.24 6.14
N PRO A 574 9.76 38.96 7.37
CA PRO A 574 10.77 39.79 8.04
C PRO A 574 12.03 39.97 7.19
N MET A 575 12.61 41.18 7.21
CA MET A 575 13.80 41.52 6.41
C MET A 575 14.95 40.51 6.59
N LYS A 576 15.20 40.07 7.84
CA LYS A 576 16.23 39.08 8.18
C LYS A 576 15.96 37.68 7.61
N GLU A 577 14.70 37.34 7.37
CA GLU A 577 14.34 36.02 6.81
C GLU A 577 14.46 36.01 5.28
N ARG A 578 14.26 37.16 4.63
CA ARG A 578 14.33 37.28 3.17
C ARG A 578 15.68 37.75 2.61
N GLU A 579 16.60 38.28 3.43
CA GLU A 579 17.90 38.82 2.96
C GLU A 579 18.81 37.83 2.21
N HIS A 580 18.51 36.53 2.27
CA HIS A 580 19.23 35.47 1.56
C HIS A 580 18.39 34.78 0.46
N SER A 581 17.15 35.24 0.25
CA SER A 581 16.27 34.72 -0.79
C SER A 581 16.58 35.34 -2.15
N GLN A 582 16.38 34.57 -3.23
CA GLN A 582 16.51 35.03 -4.60
C GLN A 582 15.11 35.19 -5.20
N TRP A 583 14.83 36.34 -5.82
CA TRP A 583 13.50 36.64 -6.36
C TRP A 583 13.57 37.48 -7.64
N GLN A 584 13.09 36.95 -8.77
CA GLN A 584 13.09 37.63 -10.07
C GLN A 584 11.66 37.77 -10.62
N PHE A 585 11.29 38.95 -11.12
CA PHE A 585 9.95 39.21 -11.66
C PHE A 585 9.94 40.16 -12.89
N GLY A 586 11.10 40.52 -13.44
CA GLY A 586 11.21 41.44 -14.59
C GLY A 586 11.57 42.88 -14.18
N HIS A 587 11.39 43.84 -15.09
CA HIS A 587 11.81 45.26 -14.95
C HIS A 587 13.31 45.42 -14.65
N PRO A 588 14.20 44.94 -15.54
CA PRO A 588 15.63 44.97 -15.29
C PRO A 588 16.20 46.38 -15.23
N VAL A 589 17.29 46.52 -14.49
CA VAL A 589 18.20 47.66 -14.60
C VAL A 589 18.80 47.65 -16.01
N THR A 590 18.80 48.81 -16.66
CA THR A 590 19.39 48.98 -17.99
C THR A 590 20.82 49.51 -17.87
N PHE A 591 21.65 49.21 -18.87
CA PHE A 591 23.05 49.60 -18.89
C PHE A 591 23.24 51.13 -18.87
N ALA A 592 22.36 51.85 -19.58
CA ALA A 592 22.18 53.29 -19.45
C ALA A 592 20.76 53.59 -18.95
N ASP A 593 20.59 54.71 -18.24
CA ASP A 593 19.26 55.20 -17.91
C ASP A 593 18.53 55.57 -19.21
N LYS A 594 17.24 55.22 -19.33
CA LYS A 594 16.45 55.65 -20.49
C LYS A 594 16.38 57.19 -20.47
N PRO A 595 16.58 57.87 -21.62
CA PRO A 595 16.35 59.30 -21.67
C PRO A 595 14.92 59.59 -21.23
N LYS A 596 14.73 60.62 -20.40
CA LYS A 596 13.40 61.04 -19.97
C LYS A 596 12.56 61.33 -21.24
N PRO A 597 11.36 60.75 -21.40
CA PRO A 597 10.44 61.27 -22.40
C PRO A 597 10.14 62.73 -22.02
N ASN A 598 10.40 63.66 -22.95
CA ASN A 598 10.09 65.07 -22.78
C ASN A 598 8.59 65.30 -22.62
#